data_AF-A0A938ZFU0-F1
#
_entry.id   AF-A0A938ZFU0-F1
#
_cell.length_a   1.000
_cell.length_b   1.000
_cell.length_c   1.000
_cell.angle_alpha   90.00
_cell.angle_beta   90.00
_cell.angle_gamma   90.00
#
_symmetry.space_group_name_H-M   'P 1'
#
loop_
_entity.id
_entity.type
_entity.pdbx_description
1 polymer ?
#
loop_
_entity_poly.entity_id
_entity_poly.type
_entity_poly.pdbx_seq_one_letter_code
_entity_poly.pdbx_strand_id
1 'polypeptide(L)'
;MIYDRDNRSLFVLPSTQDHIQGVLNAAVVFVMYGDYECFQSANVYRLIKVAGQQLKLEFGENNLGFIFRHFPQVQIHPHAQRAA
;
A
#
# COMPACT_ATOMS: atom_id res chain seq x y z
N MET A 1 25.59 -16.77 4.36
CA MET A 1 24.46 -16.43 3.46
C MET A 1 24.56 -14.95 3.14
N ILE A 2 24.81 -14.62 1.89
CA ILE A 2 24.94 -13.24 1.44
C ILE A 2 23.51 -12.67 1.43
N TYR A 3 23.21 -11.75 2.33
CA TYR A 3 21.99 -10.95 2.24
C TYR A 3 22.13 -10.09 0.99
N ASP A 4 21.44 -10.51 -0.07
CA ASP A 4 21.37 -9.77 -1.31
C ASP A 4 20.76 -8.38 -1.05
N ARG A 5 21.61 -7.35 -1.24
CA ARG A 5 21.28 -5.94 -1.00
C ARG A 5 20.57 -5.31 -2.20
N ASP A 6 20.45 -6.03 -3.33
CA ASP A 6 19.81 -5.55 -4.57
C ASP A 6 18.29 -5.72 -4.58
N ASN A 7 17.70 -6.45 -3.63
CA ASN A 7 16.25 -6.66 -3.60
C ASN A 7 15.48 -5.52 -2.88
N ARG A 8 15.76 -4.26 -3.22
CA ARG A 8 15.04 -3.07 -2.69
C ARG A 8 13.90 -2.60 -3.59
N SER A 9 13.68 -3.26 -4.72
CA SER A 9 12.56 -3.00 -5.61
C SER A 9 11.40 -3.95 -5.31
N LEU A 10 10.17 -3.44 -5.38
CA LEU A 10 8.99 -4.30 -5.43
C LEU A 10 9.12 -5.25 -6.64
N PHE A 11 8.84 -6.54 -6.42
CA PHE A 11 8.87 -7.53 -7.50
C PHE A 11 7.92 -7.17 -8.65
N VAL A 12 6.76 -6.58 -8.32
CA VAL A 12 5.85 -5.95 -9.28
C VAL A 12 5.81 -4.47 -8.97
N LEU A 13 6.29 -3.65 -9.91
CA LEU A 13 6.25 -2.20 -9.78
C LEU A 13 4.81 -1.68 -9.77
N PRO A 14 4.54 -0.52 -9.15
CA PRO A 14 3.30 0.23 -9.35
C PRO A 14 3.00 0.45 -10.83
N SER A 15 1.75 0.26 -11.24
CA SER A 15 1.34 0.44 -12.63
C SER A 15 -0.08 1.00 -12.73
N THR A 16 -0.51 1.30 -13.95
CA THR A 16 -1.89 1.73 -14.25
C THR A 16 -2.93 0.63 -14.03
N GLN A 17 -2.52 -0.61 -13.76
CA GLN A 17 -3.42 -1.70 -13.36
C GLN A 17 -3.76 -1.66 -11.86
N ASP A 18 -3.00 -0.91 -11.06
CA ASP A 18 -3.28 -0.73 -9.64
C ASP A 18 -4.42 0.28 -9.42
N HIS A 19 -5.20 0.05 -8.35
CA HIS A 19 -6.13 1.06 -7.86
C HIS A 19 -5.35 2.11 -7.05
N ILE A 20 -5.17 3.29 -7.64
CA ILE A 20 -4.34 4.35 -7.09
C ILE A 20 -5.21 5.47 -6.52
N GLN A 21 -4.92 5.88 -5.30
CA GLN A 21 -5.35 7.18 -4.76
C GLN A 21 -4.21 8.18 -4.98
N GLY A 22 -4.44 9.24 -5.75
CA GLY A 22 -3.40 10.17 -6.20
C GLY A 22 -2.96 9.86 -7.62
N VAL A 23 -1.68 10.07 -7.93
CA VAL A 23 -1.13 9.86 -9.28
C VAL A 23 0.05 8.88 -9.26
N LEU A 24 0.18 8.07 -10.32
CA LEU A 24 1.24 7.07 -10.43
C LEU A 24 2.65 7.67 -10.55
N ASN A 25 2.75 8.87 -11.13
CA ASN A 25 4.01 9.61 -11.29
C ASN A 25 4.32 10.52 -10.09
N ALA A 26 3.67 10.31 -8.95
CA ALA A 26 3.95 11.01 -7.71
C ALA A 26 5.41 10.83 -7.28
N ALA A 27 5.96 11.81 -6.57
CA ALA A 27 7.32 11.74 -6.03
C ALA A 27 7.53 10.51 -5.12
N VAL A 28 6.48 10.13 -4.38
CA VAL A 28 6.46 8.90 -3.57
C VAL A 28 5.16 8.13 -3.82
N VAL A 29 5.29 6.82 -4.05
CA VAL A 29 4.15 5.90 -4.16
C VAL A 29 4.24 4.86 -3.04
N PHE A 30 3.26 4.88 -2.14
CA PHE A 30 3.11 3.86 -1.11
C PHE A 30 2.34 2.68 -1.65
N VAL A 31 2.91 1.47 -1.54
CA VAL A 31 2.22 0.22 -1.85
C VAL A 31 2.05 -0.57 -0.56
N MET A 32 0.80 -0.85 -0.20
CA MET A 32 0.47 -1.67 0.96
C MET A 32 -0.21 -2.95 0.50
N TYR A 33 0.32 -4.10 0.91
CA TYR A 33 -0.34 -5.39 0.79
C TYR A 33 -1.13 -5.64 2.07
N GLY A 34 -2.44 -5.80 1.96
CA GLY A 34 -3.31 -5.84 3.13
C GLY A 34 -4.44 -6.86 3.01
N ASP A 35 -4.85 -7.35 4.18
CA ASP A 35 -6.04 -8.16 4.36
C ASP A 35 -7.12 -7.30 5.03
N TYR A 36 -8.32 -7.28 4.47
CA TYR A 36 -9.42 -6.45 4.96
C TYR A 36 -10.00 -6.91 6.31
N GLU A 37 -9.84 -8.17 6.68
CA GLU A 37 -10.27 -8.68 8.00
C GLU A 37 -9.20 -8.53 9.08
N CYS A 38 -7.97 -8.19 8.69
CA CYS A 38 -6.85 -8.05 9.62
C CYS A 38 -6.87 -6.71 10.35
N PHE A 39 -7.01 -6.74 11.68
CA PHE A 39 -6.97 -5.52 12.52
C PHE A 39 -5.66 -4.72 12.36
N GLN A 40 -4.52 -5.39 12.26
CA GLN A 40 -3.23 -4.74 12.07
C GLN A 40 -3.16 -4.04 10.70
N SER A 41 -3.65 -4.69 9.64
CA SER A 41 -3.74 -4.08 8.30
C SER A 41 -4.62 -2.82 8.34
N ALA A 42 -5.75 -2.88 9.03
CA ALA A 42 -6.64 -1.72 9.20
C ALA A 42 -5.94 -0.56 9.96
N ASN A 43 -5.16 -0.86 11.00
CA ASN A 43 -4.43 0.17 11.75
C ASN A 43 -3.32 0.83 10.91
N VAL A 44 -2.53 0.04 10.18
CA VAL A 44 -1.50 0.57 9.28
C VAL A 44 -2.13 1.43 8.19
N TYR A 45 -3.23 0.98 7.59
CA TYR A 45 -3.97 1.77 6.62
C TYR A 45 -4.39 3.14 7.19
N ARG A 46 -4.99 3.18 8.39
CA ARG A 46 -5.39 4.44 9.04
C ARG A 46 -4.18 5.36 9.27
N LEU A 47 -3.07 4.83 9.75
CA LEU A 47 -1.84 5.61 9.97
C LEU A 47 -1.31 6.20 8.66
N ILE A 48 -1.24 5.41 7.59
CA ILE A 48 -0.82 5.89 6.26
C ILE A 48 -1.76 6.99 5.77
N LYS A 49 -3.08 6.86 5.98
CA LYS A 49 -4.04 7.89 5.56
C LYS A 49 -3.83 9.20 6.32
N VAL A 50 -3.61 9.16 7.62
CA VAL A 50 -3.33 10.37 8.43
C VAL A 50 -2.01 11.01 8.02
N ALA A 51 -0.93 10.22 7.91
CA ALA A 51 0.37 10.73 7.47
C ALA A 51 0.31 11.28 6.04
N GLY A 52 -0.38 10.60 5.14
CA GLY A 52 -0.55 11.02 3.76
C GLY A 52 -1.32 12.33 3.64
N GLN A 53 -2.31 12.60 4.51
CA GLN A 53 -2.99 13.90 4.56
C GLN A 53 -2.03 15.02 4.98
N GLN A 54 -1.20 14.79 6.00
CA GLN A 54 -0.20 15.78 6.44
C GLN A 54 0.81 16.09 5.34
N LEU A 55 1.36 15.03 4.72
CA LEU A 55 2.33 15.18 3.63
C LEU A 55 1.74 15.86 2.39
N LYS A 56 0.46 15.65 2.07
CA LYS A 56 -0.21 16.38 0.98
C LYS A 56 -0.30 17.88 1.23
N LEU A 57 -0.50 18.29 2.49
CA LEU A 57 -0.51 19.71 2.86
C LEU A 57 0.88 20.35 2.72
N GLU A 58 1.93 19.62 3.08
CA GLU A 58 3.32 20.11 3.04
C GLU A 58 3.92 20.10 1.63
N PHE A 59 3.66 19.04 0.86
CA PHE A 59 4.32 18.79 -0.42
C PHE A 59 3.39 18.94 -1.63
N GLY A 60 2.08 19.04 -1.45
CA GLY A 60 1.11 19.20 -2.53
C GLY A 60 0.39 17.90 -2.92
N GLU A 61 -0.86 18.04 -3.41
CA GLU A 61 -1.80 16.94 -3.64
C GLU A 61 -1.31 15.84 -4.60
N ASN A 62 -0.47 16.18 -5.58
CA ASN A 62 -0.01 15.27 -6.63
C ASN A 62 1.34 14.61 -6.33
N ASN A 63 1.94 14.87 -5.16
CA ASN A 63 3.24 14.31 -4.81
C ASN A 63 3.18 12.99 -4.07
N LEU A 64 1.97 12.48 -3.80
CA LEU A 64 1.75 11.19 -3.17
C LEU A 64 0.76 10.32 -3.95
N GLY A 65 1.19 9.08 -4.21
CA GLY A 65 0.34 7.99 -4.68
C GLY A 65 0.19 6.93 -3.58
N PHE A 66 -1.00 6.35 -3.44
CA PHE A 66 -1.25 5.24 -2.55
C PHE A 66 -1.96 4.10 -3.28
N ILE A 67 -1.41 2.90 -3.15
CA ILE A 67 -1.89 1.66 -3.73
C ILE A 67 -2.15 0.66 -2.61
N PHE A 68 -3.36 0.10 -2.58
CA PHE A 68 -3.68 -1.07 -1.77
C PHE A 68 -3.75 -2.29 -2.68
N ARG A 69 -2.92 -3.31 -2.43
CA ARG A 69 -2.98 -4.61 -3.09
C ARG A 69 -3.56 -5.63 -2.14
N HIS A 70 -4.55 -6.37 -2.63
CA HIS A 70 -5.21 -7.41 -1.85
C HIS A 70 -4.22 -8.52 -1.47
N PHE A 71 -4.17 -8.87 -0.20
CA PHE A 71 -3.37 -9.98 0.33
C PHE A 71 -4.21 -10.82 1.29
N PRO A 72 -5.26 -11.51 0.79
CA PRO A 72 -6.17 -12.26 1.63
C PRO A 72 -5.48 -13.47 2.28
N GLN A 73 -5.47 -13.53 3.61
CA GLN A 73 -4.86 -14.59 4.39
C GLN A 73 -5.92 -15.57 4.88
N VAL A 74 -6.50 -16.34 3.95
CA VAL A 74 -7.65 -17.24 4.22
C VAL A 74 -7.41 -18.28 5.33
N GLN A 75 -6.16 -18.59 5.66
CA GLN A 75 -5.84 -19.50 6.76
C GLN A 75 -6.05 -18.89 8.15
N ILE A 76 -6.05 -17.56 8.23
CA ILE A 76 -6.16 -16.79 9.48
C ILE A 76 -7.50 -16.02 9.52
N HIS A 77 -7.97 -15.56 8.36
CA HIS A 77 -9.18 -14.76 8.20
C HIS A 77 -10.16 -15.44 7.23
N PRO A 78 -11.23 -16.10 7.72
CA PRO A 78 -12.09 -16.98 6.90
C PRO A 78 -12.85 -16.31 5.76
N HIS A 79 -13.02 -14.99 5.78
CA HIS A 79 -13.76 -14.22 4.76
C HIS A 79 -12.86 -13.30 3.93
N ALA A 80 -11.53 -13.33 4.14
CA ALA A 80 -10.58 -12.44 3.48
C ALA A 80 -10.66 -12.50 1.94
N GLN A 81 -10.86 -13.70 1.36
CA GLN A 81 -11.00 -13.85 -0.09
C GLN A 81 -12.26 -13.17 -0.64
N ARG A 82 -13.36 -13.16 0.12
CA ARG A 82 -14.61 -12.50 -0.29
C ARG A 82 -14.55 -11.00 -0.09
N ALA A 83 -13.78 -10.55 0.90
CA ALA A 83 -13.58 -9.14 1.18
C ALA A 83 -12.65 -8.45 0.15
N ALA A 84 -11.74 -9.23 -0.44
CA ALA A 84 -10.77 -8.80 -1.46
C ALA A 84 -11.36 -8.62 -2.86
#